data_AF-A0A811KXW9-F1
#
_entry.id   AF-A0A811KXW9-F1
#
_cell.length_a   1.000
_cell.length_b   1.000
_cell.length_c   1.000
_cell.angle_alpha   90.00
_cell.angle_beta   90.00
_cell.angle_gamma   90.00
#
_symmetry.space_group_name_H-M   'P 1'
#
loop_
_entity.id
_entity.type
_entity.pdbx_description
1 polymer ?
#
loop_
_entity_poly.entity_id
_entity_poly.type
_entity_poly.pdbx_seq_one_letter_code
_entity_poly.pdbx_strand_id
1 'polypeptide(L)'
;MLAKNLLGLTRRANQVAVMRSLHKGVEGAPPMRYISLSEKVGTYLFIAVTFLSYPTYVMFRLDSLRPKPDNELSPETQAALEEHRAARLARSH
;
A
#
# COMPACT_ATOMS: atom_id res chain seq x y z
N MET A 1 -58.11 28.42 11.87
CA MET A 1 -56.93 29.12 12.45
C MET A 1 -55.69 28.24 12.58
N LEU A 2 -55.81 26.92 12.79
CA LEU A 2 -54.65 26.00 12.91
C LEU A 2 -53.66 26.03 11.73
N ALA A 3 -54.17 26.07 10.48
CA ALA A 3 -53.34 25.99 9.28
C ALA A 3 -52.32 27.14 9.14
N LYS A 4 -52.68 28.35 9.60
CA LYS A 4 -51.80 29.53 9.56
C LYS A 4 -50.64 29.41 10.56
N ASN A 5 -50.89 28.80 11.72
CA ASN A 5 -49.88 28.57 12.75
C ASN A 5 -48.92 27.45 12.33
N LEU A 6 -49.42 26.40 11.67
CA LEU A 6 -48.60 25.34 11.09
C LEU A 6 -47.68 25.88 9.97
N LEU A 7 -48.21 26.73 9.08
CA LEU A 7 -47.40 27.39 8.04
C LEU A 7 -46.32 28.31 8.62
N GLY A 8 -46.60 28.99 9.74
CA GLY A 8 -45.62 29.83 10.43
C GLY A 8 -44.49 29.02 11.07
N LEU A 9 -44.81 27.85 11.63
CA LEU A 9 -43.84 26.91 12.21
C LEU A 9 -42.93 26.29 11.15
N THR A 10 -43.49 25.84 10.02
CA THR A 10 -42.70 25.29 8.91
C THR A 10 -41.83 26.33 8.25
N ARG A 11 -42.31 27.58 8.11
CA ARG A 11 -41.51 28.70 7.60
C ARG A 11 -40.35 29.05 8.51
N ARG A 12 -40.56 29.09 9.83
CA ARG A 12 -39.47 29.31 10.81
C ARG A 12 -38.48 28.15 10.85
N ALA A 13 -38.96 26.91 10.79
CA ALA A 13 -38.10 25.72 10.73
C ALA A 13 -37.21 25.72 9.48
N ASN A 14 -37.79 26.05 8.31
CA ASN A 14 -37.04 26.20 7.07
C ASN A 14 -36.05 27.36 7.13
N GLN A 15 -36.41 28.48 7.76
CA GLN A 15 -35.51 29.62 7.91
C GLN A 15 -34.30 29.30 8.82
N VAL A 16 -34.50 28.56 9.90
CA VAL A 16 -33.41 28.10 10.79
C VAL A 16 -32.53 27.04 10.10
N ALA A 17 -33.14 26.14 9.32
CA ALA A 17 -32.40 25.15 8.53
C ALA A 17 -31.52 25.83 7.47
N VAL A 18 -32.05 26.83 6.77
CA VAL A 18 -31.32 27.62 5.76
C VAL A 18 -30.21 28.47 6.39
N MET A 19 -30.45 29.08 7.56
CA MET A 19 -29.40 29.79 8.30
C MET A 19 -28.27 28.84 8.75
N ARG A 20 -28.60 27.62 9.19
CA ARG A 20 -27.61 26.60 9.53
C ARG A 20 -26.84 26.08 8.33
N SER A 21 -27.48 25.95 7.16
CA SER A 21 -26.80 25.54 5.93
C SER A 21 -25.92 26.66 5.36
N LEU A 22 -26.29 27.93 5.56
CA LEU A 22 -25.45 29.08 5.18
C LEU A 22 -24.28 29.30 6.14
N HIS A 23 -24.46 29.03 7.45
CA HIS A 23 -23.37 29.08 8.43
C HIS A 23 -22.41 27.89 8.28
N LYS A 24 -22.92 26.73 7.86
CA LYS A 24 -22.10 25.60 7.40
C LYS A 24 -21.79 25.78 5.91
N GLY A 25 -21.14 26.90 5.59
CA GLY A 25 -20.75 27.25 4.23
C GLY A 25 -20.05 26.09 3.51
N VAL A 26 -19.94 26.23 2.19
CA VAL A 26 -19.34 25.33 1.19
C VAL A 26 -17.93 24.78 1.56
N GLU A 27 -17.34 25.25 2.65
CA GLU A 27 -16.18 24.74 3.43
C GLU A 27 -16.54 23.49 4.28
N GLY A 28 -17.21 22.51 3.69
CA GLY A 28 -17.79 21.33 4.38
C GLY A 28 -16.80 20.24 4.81
N ALA A 29 -15.50 20.53 4.88
CA ALA A 29 -14.59 19.68 5.64
C ALA A 29 -14.48 20.29 7.06
N PRO A 30 -14.66 19.52 8.15
CA PRO A 30 -14.20 20.00 9.45
C PRO A 30 -12.77 20.49 9.28
N PRO A 31 -12.33 21.58 9.95
CA PRO A 31 -10.94 22.04 9.82
C PRO A 31 -10.09 20.80 10.03
N MET A 32 -9.33 20.39 9.00
CA MET A 32 -8.45 19.24 9.13
C MET A 32 -7.72 19.45 10.44
N ARG A 33 -7.83 18.48 11.37
CA ARG A 33 -7.10 18.52 12.65
C ARG A 33 -5.72 19.03 12.33
N TYR A 34 -5.26 20.06 13.05
CA TYR A 34 -3.95 20.64 12.79
C TYR A 34 -2.92 19.50 12.67
N ILE A 35 -2.36 19.35 11.47
CA ILE A 35 -1.29 18.41 11.17
C ILE A 35 -0.02 19.26 11.14
N SER A 36 0.89 18.97 12.05
CA SER A 36 2.20 19.60 12.12
C SER A 36 3.01 19.34 10.84
N LEU A 37 3.98 20.19 10.55
CA LEU A 37 4.81 20.04 9.36
C LEU A 37 5.56 18.69 9.36
N SER A 38 6.01 18.25 10.53
CA SER A 38 6.69 16.95 10.71
C SER A 38 5.76 15.77 10.41
N GLU A 39 4.49 15.83 10.81
CA GLU A 39 3.51 14.78 10.48
C GLU A 39 3.23 14.72 8.97
N LYS A 40 3.18 15.87 8.28
CA LYS A 40 3.05 15.91 6.81
C LYS A 40 4.26 15.28 6.12
N VAL A 41 5.48 15.67 6.54
CA VAL A 41 6.73 15.12 6.02
C VAL A 41 6.83 13.63 6.31
N GLY A 42 6.50 13.19 7.53
CA GLY A 42 6.49 11.79 7.93
C GLY A 42 5.53 10.96 7.10
N THR A 43 4.31 11.46 6.87
CA THR A 43 3.31 10.78 6.03
C THR A 43 3.80 10.68 4.58
N TYR A 44 4.39 11.73 4.03
CA TYR A 44 4.96 11.71 2.68
C TYR A 44 6.09 10.67 2.56
N LEU A 45 7.04 10.67 3.50
CA LEU A 45 8.15 9.71 3.51
C LEU A 45 7.64 8.28 3.70
N PHE A 46 6.65 8.05 4.55
CA PHE A 46 6.04 6.74 4.75
C PHE A 46 5.42 6.21 3.45
N ILE A 47 4.65 7.05 2.75
CA ILE A 47 4.08 6.69 1.44
C ILE A 47 5.21 6.41 0.45
N ALA A 48 6.16 7.33 0.29
CA ALA A 48 7.26 7.17 -0.66
C ALA A 48 8.05 5.87 -0.42
N VAL A 49 8.44 5.58 0.83
CA VAL A 49 9.16 4.35 1.20
C VAL A 49 8.30 3.11 0.93
N THR A 50 7.02 3.13 1.30
CA THR A 50 6.12 1.99 1.07
C THR A 50 6.04 1.65 -0.42
N PHE A 51 5.80 2.66 -1.26
CA PHE A 51 5.68 2.47 -2.71
C PHE A 51 7.02 2.15 -3.39
N LEU A 52 8.15 2.65 -2.88
CA LEU A 52 9.47 2.32 -3.42
C LEU A 52 10.03 0.98 -2.91
N SER A 53 9.60 0.48 -1.74
CA SER A 53 10.19 -0.70 -1.10
C SER A 53 10.19 -1.94 -1.99
N TYR A 54 9.05 -2.23 -2.63
CA TYR A 54 8.90 -3.39 -3.51
C TYR A 54 9.71 -3.27 -4.81
N PRO A 55 9.55 -2.22 -5.63
CA PRO A 55 10.31 -2.10 -6.88
C PRO A 55 11.82 -2.00 -6.63
N THR A 56 12.27 -1.30 -5.58
CA THR A 56 13.71 -1.26 -5.25
C THR A 56 14.25 -2.64 -4.91
N TYR A 57 13.54 -3.41 -4.07
CA TYR A 57 13.92 -4.79 -3.75
C TYR A 57 13.99 -5.68 -5.01
N VAL A 58 12.98 -5.60 -5.89
CA VAL A 58 12.95 -6.39 -7.12
C VAL A 58 14.11 -6.01 -8.04
N MET A 59 14.35 -4.71 -8.26
CA MET A 59 15.45 -4.23 -9.11
C MET A 59 16.81 -4.70 -8.63
N PHE A 60 17.06 -4.66 -7.31
CA PHE A 60 18.32 -5.16 -6.73
C PHE A 60 18.44 -6.69 -6.77
N ARG A 61 17.32 -7.43 -6.87
CA ARG A 61 17.32 -8.90 -6.84
C ARG A 61 17.02 -9.53 -8.21
N LEU A 62 16.98 -8.73 -9.29
CA LEU A 62 16.62 -9.20 -10.64
C LEU A 62 17.44 -10.43 -11.08
N ASP A 63 18.74 -10.44 -10.84
CA ASP A 63 19.60 -11.57 -11.25
C ASP A 63 19.34 -12.85 -10.47
N SER A 64 18.86 -12.75 -9.23
CA SER A 64 18.46 -13.92 -8.44
C SER A 64 17.02 -14.36 -8.73
N LEU A 65 16.17 -13.44 -9.20
CA LEU A 65 14.79 -13.72 -9.58
C LEU A 65 14.70 -14.32 -10.99
N ARG A 66 15.70 -14.09 -11.83
CA ARG A 66 15.80 -14.79 -13.11
C ARG A 66 15.92 -16.29 -12.85
N PRO A 67 15.07 -17.12 -13.48
CA PRO A 67 15.27 -18.55 -13.45
C PRO A 67 16.69 -18.82 -13.96
N LYS A 68 17.48 -19.53 -13.14
CA LYS A 68 18.82 -19.92 -13.56
C LYS A 68 18.68 -20.78 -14.81
N PRO A 69 19.54 -20.59 -15.83
CA PRO A 69 19.55 -21.52 -16.96
C PRO A 69 19.69 -22.94 -16.40
N ASP A 70 18.96 -23.88 -16.98
CA ASP A 70 19.07 -25.29 -16.61
C ASP A 70 20.55 -25.66 -16.70
N ASN A 71 21.11 -26.06 -15.57
CA ASN A 71 22.52 -26.34 -15.43
C ASN A 71 22.75 -27.74 -16.01
N GLU A 72 22.57 -27.87 -17.33
CA GLU A 72 22.89 -29.07 -18.09
C GLU A 72 24.41 -29.22 -18.05
N LEU A 73 24.88 -29.94 -17.03
CA LEU A 73 26.27 -30.37 -16.94
C LEU A 73 26.62 -31.11 -18.23
N SER A 74 27.78 -30.82 -18.83
CA SER A 74 28.28 -31.60 -19.95
C SER A 74 28.32 -33.09 -19.55
N PRO A 75 28.08 -34.02 -20.49
CA PRO A 75 28.03 -35.45 -20.16
C PRO A 75 29.32 -35.93 -19.47
N GLU A 76 30.46 -35.30 -19.79
CA GLU A 76 31.76 -35.54 -19.15
C GLU A 76 31.80 -35.10 -17.68
N THR A 77 31.22 -33.95 -17.33
CA THR A 77 31.17 -33.48 -15.94
C THR A 77 30.16 -34.25 -15.09
N GLN A 78 29.09 -34.77 -15.71
CA GLN A 78 28.16 -35.69 -15.02
C GLN A 78 28.83 -37.01 -14.67
N ALA A 79 29.58 -37.60 -15.61
CA ALA A 79 30.33 -38.84 -15.40
C ALA A 79 31.38 -38.71 -14.28
N ALA A 80 32.13 -37.60 -14.25
CA ALA A 80 33.09 -37.33 -13.17
C ALA A 80 32.41 -37.18 -11.80
N LEU A 81 31.23 -36.57 -11.74
CA LEU A 81 30.44 -36.42 -10.52
C LEU A 81 29.92 -37.77 -9.99
N GLU A 82 29.52 -38.66 -10.89
CA GLU A 82 29.10 -40.02 -10.53
C GLU A 82 30.26 -40.86 -10.02
N GLU A 83 31.42 -40.77 -10.67
CA GLU A 83 32.65 -41.44 -10.22
C GLU A 83 33.06 -40.98 -8.81
N HIS A 84 33.03 -39.66 -8.56
CA HIS A 84 33.29 -39.12 -7.24
C HIS A 84 32.25 -39.52 -6.18
N ARG A 85 30.96 -39.63 -6.54
CA ARG A 85 29.92 -40.15 -5.63
C ARG A 85 30.14 -41.61 -5.30
N ALA A 86 30.47 -42.44 -6.30
CA ALA A 86 30.73 -43.86 -6.12
C ALA A 86 31.95 -44.09 -5.21
N ALA A 87 33.03 -43.33 -5.42
CA ALA A 87 34.22 -43.37 -4.56
C ALA A 87 33.90 -42.96 -3.11
N ARG A 88 33.00 -41.98 -2.92
CA ARG A 88 32.60 -41.52 -1.59
C ARG A 88 31.73 -42.55 -0.85
N LEU A 89 30.84 -43.25 -1.57
CA LEU A 89 30.03 -44.35 -1.01
C LEU A 89 30.88 -45.58 -0.67
N ALA A 90 31.83 -45.93 -1.53
CA ALA A 90 32.76 -47.04 -1.31
C ALA A 90 33.69 -46.81 -0.10
N ARG A 91 33.96 -45.55 0.26
CA ARG A 91 34.77 -45.18 1.43
C ARG A 91 33.98 -45.11 2.73
N SER A 92 32.65 -45.04 2.64
CA SER A 92 31.75 -44.97 3.80
C SER A 92 31.22 -46.33 4.25
N HIS A 93 31.60 -47.39 3.53
CA HIS A 93 31.33 -48.79 3.85
C HIS A 93 32.60 -49.47 4.36
#